data_AF-A0A6S6S3Q2-F1
#
_entry.id   AF-A0A6S6S3Q2-F1
#
_cell.length_a   1.000
_cell.length_b   1.000
_cell.length_c   1.000
_cell.angle_alpha   90.00
_cell.angle_beta   90.00
_cell.angle_gamma   90.00
#
_symmetry.space_group_name_H-M   'P 1'
#
loop_
_entity.id
_entity.type
_entity.pdbx_description
1 polymer ?
#
loop_
_entity_poly.entity_id
_entity_poly.type
_entity_poly.pdbx_seq_one_letter_code
_entity_poly.pdbx_strand_id
1 'polypeptide(L)' 'MEGFSYYGQDVLAKSIGIRFLANIHKLYDKKQKLFEKYIVDGDGMANGGEYDLQDGFGWTNAVTLMLLEKYADIK' A
#
# COMPACT_ATOMS: atom_id res chain seq x y z
N MET A 1 5.84 -8.66 -3.79
CA MET A 1 4.79 -9.41 -4.50
C MET A 1 5.39 -10.18 -5.66
N GLU A 2 6.13 -9.52 -6.54
CA GLU A 2 6.87 -10.20 -7.63
C GLU A 2 7.74 -11.36 -7.16
N GLY A 3 8.46 -11.20 -6.04
CA GLY A 3 9.22 -12.32 -5.45
C GLY A 3 8.34 -13.53 -5.15
N PHE A 4 7.18 -13.37 -4.50
CA PHE A 4 6.27 -14.48 -4.23
C PHE A 4 5.73 -15.11 -5.51
N SER A 5 5.30 -14.30 -6.48
CA SER A 5 4.84 -14.81 -7.78
C SER A 5 5.92 -15.60 -8.51
N TYR A 6 7.18 -15.15 -8.48
CA TYR A 6 8.30 -15.87 -9.09
C TYR A 6 8.50 -17.28 -8.51
N TYR A 7 8.20 -17.47 -7.23
CA TYR A 7 8.26 -18.78 -6.56
C TYR A 7 6.91 -19.54 -6.54
N GLY A 8 5.97 -19.18 -7.40
CA GLY A 8 4.66 -19.84 -7.53
C GLY A 8 3.69 -19.57 -6.37
N GLN A 9 3.95 -18.55 -5.55
CA GLN A 9 3.13 -18.16 -4.40
C GLN A 9 2.14 -17.04 -4.75
N ASP A 10 1.40 -17.17 -5.86
CA ASP A 10 0.55 -16.11 -6.40
C ASP A 10 -0.61 -15.71 -5.47
N VAL A 11 -1.19 -16.67 -4.75
CA VAL A 11 -2.26 -16.40 -3.78
C VAL A 11 -1.74 -15.50 -2.65
N LEU A 12 -0.53 -15.76 -2.17
CA LEU A 12 0.13 -14.94 -1.15
C LEU A 12 0.53 -13.57 -1.70
N ALA A 13 1.05 -13.52 -2.94
CA ALA A 13 1.38 -12.25 -3.60
C ALA A 13 0.13 -11.35 -3.74
N LYS A 14 -0.99 -11.90 -4.20
CA LYS A 14 -2.27 -11.19 -4.33
C LYS A 14 -2.82 -10.76 -2.98
N SER A 15 -2.77 -11.61 -1.95
CA SER A 15 -3.30 -11.26 -0.63
C SER A 15 -2.54 -10.11 0.02
N ILE A 16 -1.21 -10.07 -0.11
CA ILE A 16 -0.39 -8.94 0.36
C ILE A 16 -0.75 -7.66 -0.40
N GLY A 17 -0.90 -7.75 -1.73
CA GLY A 17 -1.26 -6.60 -2.57
C GLY A 17 -2.61 -5.99 -2.22
N ILE A 18 -3.65 -6.82 -2.09
CA ILE A 18 -4.99 -6.36 -1.72
C ILE A 18 -4.98 -5.75 -0.30
N ARG A 19 -4.29 -6.37 0.66
CA ARG A 19 -4.20 -5.81 2.02
C ARG A 19 -3.46 -4.47 2.06
N PHE A 20 -2.41 -4.32 1.26
CA PHE A 20 -1.72 -3.04 1.12
C PHE A 20 -2.64 -1.96 0.55
N LEU A 21 -3.35 -2.26 -0.55
CA LEU A 21 -4.31 -1.33 -1.16
C LEU A 21 -5.43 -0.94 -0.18
N ALA A 22 -5.99 -1.90 0.55
CA ALA A 22 -7.02 -1.64 1.54
C ALA A 22 -6.51 -0.72 2.67
N ASN A 23 -5.27 -0.91 3.13
CA ASN A 23 -4.68 -0.08 4.17
C ASN A 23 -4.47 1.37 3.69
N ILE A 24 -3.94 1.52 2.48
CA ILE A 24 -3.76 2.84 1.86
C ILE A 24 -5.10 3.55 1.67
N HIS A 25 -6.10 2.85 1.13
CA HIS A 25 -7.43 3.40 0.88
C HIS A 25 -8.05 3.99 2.16
N LYS A 26 -7.97 3.27 3.29
CA LYS A 26 -8.50 3.76 4.58
C LYS A 26 -7.95 5.11 5.00
N LEU A 27 -6.66 5.35 4.77
CA LEU A 27 -6.03 6.63 5.13
C LEU A 27 -6.28 7.69 4.06
N TYR A 28 -6.28 7.28 2.79
CA TYR A 28 -6.64 8.15 1.67
C TYR A 28 -8.05 8.72 1.82
N ASP A 29 -9.05 7.93 2.19
CA ASP A 29 -10.43 8.40 2.42
C ASP A 29 -10.48 9.57 3.41
N LYS A 30 -9.66 9.51 4.46
CA LYS A 30 -9.63 10.50 5.54
C LYS A 30 -8.76 11.71 5.26
N LYS A 31 -7.69 11.54 4.46
CA LYS A 31 -6.62 12.55 4.31
C LYS A 31 -6.49 13.09 2.90
N GLN A 32 -7.08 12.41 1.91
CA GLN A 32 -7.04 12.73 0.49
C GLN A 32 -5.61 12.84 -0.07
N LYS A 33 -4.69 12.04 0.49
CA LYS A 33 -3.28 11.95 0.09
C LYS A 33 -2.67 10.62 0.48
N LEU A 34 -1.60 10.26 -0.22
CA LEU A 34 -0.74 9.11 0.09
C LEU A 34 0.44 9.58 0.93
N PHE A 35 1.01 8.70 1.75
CA PHE A 35 2.14 9.00 2.63
C PHE A 35 3.33 8.08 2.37
N GLU A 36 4.48 8.45 2.92
CA GLU A 36 5.72 7.66 2.87
C GLU A 36 5.56 6.23 3.42
N LYS A 37 4.86 6.07 4.55
CA LYS A 37 4.75 4.82 5.31
C LYS A 37 3.40 4.70 6.03
N TYR A 38 3.03 3.46 6.35
CA TYR A 38 1.74 3.10 6.94
C TYR A 38 1.92 2.10 8.08
N ILE A 39 1.05 2.19 9.10
CA ILE A 39 0.94 1.16 10.14
C ILE A 39 0.31 -0.08 9.49
N VAL A 40 0.97 -1.24 9.60
CA VAL A 40 0.50 -2.49 8.99
C VAL A 40 -0.44 -3.28 9.90
N ASP A 41 -0.31 -3.09 11.22
CA ASP A 41 -1.11 -3.76 12.24
C ASP A 41 -1.81 -2.72 13.13
N GLY A 42 -2.99 -2.28 12.69
CA GLY A 42 -3.81 -1.30 13.41
C GLY A 42 -4.29 -0.17 12.51
N ASP A 43 -4.80 0.90 13.15
CA ASP A 43 -5.30 2.10 12.50
C ASP A 43 -4.49 3.33 12.95
N GLY A 44 -4.38 4.33 12.09
CA GLY A 44 -3.75 5.61 12.42
C GLY A 44 -2.74 6.07 11.38
N MET A 45 -2.08 7.18 11.68
CA MET A 45 -0.95 7.67 10.89
C MET A 45 0.34 7.08 11.44
N ALA A 46 1.20 6.60 10.54
CA ALA A 46 2.53 6.18 10.93
C ALA A 46 3.33 7.37 11.46
N ASN A 47 4.06 7.17 12.55
CA ASN A 47 4.89 8.17 13.19
C ASN A 47 6.26 7.58 13.58
N GLY A 48 7.12 8.41 14.15
CA GLY A 48 8.45 8.01 14.64
C GLY A 48 9.56 8.10 13.59
N GLY A 49 10.80 8.07 14.09
CA GLY A 49 12.01 8.45 13.35
C GLY A 49 12.48 9.85 13.72
N GLU A 50 13.42 10.39 12.95
CA GLU A 50 14.01 11.72 13.16
C GLU A 50 13.14 12.86 12.59
N TYR A 51 12.21 12.54 11.68
CA TYR A 51 11.40 13.52 10.94
C TYR A 51 9.93 13.14 10.88
N ASP A 52 9.10 14.14 10.61
CA ASP A 52 7.65 13.98 10.43
C ASP A 52 7.32 13.14 9.20
N LEU A 53 6.13 12.52 9.24
CA LEU A 53 5.59 11.75 8.14
C LEU A 53 5.42 12.62 6.88
N GLN A 54 5.99 12.19 5.77
CA GLN A 54 5.95 12.94 4.53
C GLN A 54 4.67 12.70 3.71
N ASP A 55 4.16 13.80 3.16
CA ASP A 55 3.00 13.85 2.27
C ASP A 55 3.40 13.57 0.84
N GLY A 56 2.63 12.70 0.19
CA GLY A 56 3.04 12.11 -1.08
C GLY A 56 4.28 11.24 -0.90
N PHE A 57 4.47 10.29 -1.82
CA PHE A 57 5.75 9.60 -1.92
C PHE A 57 5.85 8.87 -3.26
N GLY A 58 6.95 9.06 -3.98
CA GLY A 58 7.14 8.51 -5.32
C GLY A 58 6.91 6.99 -5.37
N TRP A 59 7.53 6.23 -4.44
CA TRP A 59 7.32 4.78 -4.37
C TRP A 59 5.88 4.40 -4.00
N THR A 60 5.22 5.17 -3.13
CA THR A 60 3.89 4.79 -2.63
C THR A 60 2.91 4.94 -3.78
N ASN A 61 3.02 6.03 -4.51
CA ASN A 61 2.22 6.30 -5.69
C ASN A 61 2.43 5.23 -6.76
N ALA A 62 3.70 4.96 -7.12
CA ALA A 62 4.03 3.99 -8.17
C ALA A 62 3.58 2.56 -7.82
N VAL A 63 3.85 2.11 -6.59
CA VAL A 63 3.42 0.79 -6.13
C VAL A 63 1.90 0.70 -6.03
N THR A 64 1.21 1.75 -5.55
CA THR A 64 -0.25 1.76 -5.50
C THR A 64 -0.85 1.60 -6.89
N LEU A 65 -0.36 2.36 -7.88
CA LEU A 65 -0.81 2.26 -9.28
C LEU A 65 -0.59 0.87 -9.87
N MET A 66 0.62 0.32 -9.72
CA MET A 66 0.96 -1.04 -10.18
C MET A 66 0.01 -2.10 -9.58
N LEU A 67 -0.32 -1.98 -8.30
CA LEU A 67 -1.18 -2.95 -7.62
C LEU A 67 -2.65 -2.77 -7.98
N LEU A 68 -3.11 -1.54 -8.20
CA LEU A 68 -4.44 -1.30 -8.73
C LEU A 68 -4.57 -1.92 -10.13
N GLU A 69 -3.60 -1.69 -11.02
CA GLU A 69 -3.60 -2.30 -12.35
C GLU A 69 -3.59 -3.83 -12.29
N LYS A 70 -2.84 -4.42 -11.36
CA LYS A 70 -2.69 -5.88 -11.24
C LYS A 70 -3.86 -6.58 -10.54
N TYR A 71 -4.50 -5.92 -9.56
CA TYR A 71 -5.42 -6.58 -8.63
C TYR A 71 -6.76 -5.88 -8.41
N ALA A 72 -6.94 -4.62 -8.82
CA ALA A 72 -8.26 -4.03 -8.81
C ALA A 72 -9.05 -4.66 -9.96
N ASP A 73 -9.98 -5.56 -9.63
CA ASP A 73 -11.04 -5.91 -10.58
C ASP A 73 -11.85 -4.63 -10.83
N ILE A 74 -11.51 -3.89 -11.89
CA ILE A 74 -12.42 -2.93 -12.49
C ILE A 74 -13.53 -3.77 -13.12
N LYS A 75 -14.61 -3.96 -12.38
CA LYS A 75 -15.90 -4.32 -12.96
C LYS A 75 -16.64 -3.07 -13.38
#